data_AF-A0A949ESC2-F1
#
_entry.id   AF-A0A949ESC2-F1
#
_cell.length_a   1.000
_cell.length_b   1.000
_cell.length_c   1.000
_cell.angle_alpha   90.00
_cell.angle_beta   90.00
_cell.angle_gamma   90.00
#
_symmetry.space_group_name_H-M   'P 1'
#
loop_
_entity.id
_entity.type
_entity.pdbx_description
1 polymer ?
#
loop_
_entity_poly.entity_id
_entity_poly.type
_entity_poly.pdbx_seq_one_letter_code
_entity_poly.pdbx_strand_id
1 'polypeptide(L)' 'CLHIDLGTLNTLQAVKTVRSWIVHHGIEMLNIAGPRASENPEIYDMTAKTLKAVLGKAEMRSF' A
#
# COMPACT_ATOMS: atom_id res chain seq x y z
N CYS A 1 -8.55 -4.36 10.43
CA CYS A 1 -7.82 -3.16 9.96
C CYS A 1 -6.35 -3.55 9.76
N LEU A 2 -5.67 -2.99 8.75
CA LEU A 2 -4.25 -3.23 8.48
C LEU A 2 -3.49 -1.92 8.71
N HIS A 3 -2.46 -1.96 9.57
CA HIS A 3 -1.55 -0.83 9.79
C HIS A 3 -0.18 -1.19 9.22
N ILE A 4 0.35 -0.33 8.35
CA ILE A 4 1.67 -0.47 7.76
C ILE A 4 2.44 0.82 8.00
N ASP A 5 3.63 0.68 8.57
CA ASP A 5 4.61 1.76 8.61
C ASP A 5 5.47 1.69 7.35
N LEU A 6 5.25 2.65 6.45
CA LEU A 6 5.97 2.74 5.17
C LEU A 6 7.40 3.26 5.32
N GLY A 7 7.76 3.82 6.48
CA GLY A 7 9.14 4.27 6.78
C GLY A 7 10.07 3.12 7.20
N THR A 8 9.50 2.01 7.66
CA THR A 8 10.27 0.84 8.14
C THR A 8 10.14 -0.38 7.25
N LEU A 9 8.98 -0.57 6.60
CA LEU A 9 8.75 -1.73 5.74
C LEU A 9 9.23 -1.45 4.31
N ASN A 10 9.91 -2.43 3.70
CA ASN A 10 10.28 -2.26 2.30
C ASN A 10 9.03 -2.19 1.40
N THR A 11 9.09 -1.38 0.34
CA THR A 11 7.94 -1.08 -0.52
C THR A 11 7.31 -2.35 -1.12
N LEU A 12 8.12 -3.35 -1.51
CA LEU A 12 7.62 -4.58 -2.11
C LEU A 12 6.85 -5.46 -1.10
N GLN A 13 7.34 -5.55 0.14
CA GLN A 13 6.66 -6.26 1.23
C GLN A 13 5.37 -5.55 1.61
N ALA A 14 5.37 -4.21 1.67
CA ALA A 14 4.16 -3.43 1.92
C ALA A 14 3.09 -3.74 0.86
N VAL A 15 3.46 -3.69 -0.42
CA VAL A 15 2.55 -3.99 -1.54
C VAL A 15 2.00 -5.42 -1.46
N LYS A 16 2.86 -6.42 -1.23
CA LYS A 16 2.44 -7.82 -1.09
C LYS A 16 1.49 -8.02 0.09
N THR A 17 1.78 -7.36 1.22
CA THR A 17 0.97 -7.43 2.44
C THR A 17 -0.41 -6.85 2.20
N VAL A 18 -0.49 -5.64 1.62
CA VAL A 18 -1.78 -4.98 1.32
C VAL A 18 -2.60 -5.82 0.34
N ARG A 19 -2.00 -6.31 -0.75
CA ARG A 19 -2.70 -7.14 -1.74
C ARG A 19 -3.25 -8.42 -1.14
N SER A 20 -2.44 -9.12 -0.35
CA SER A 20 -2.86 -10.35 0.33
C SER A 20 -4.00 -10.07 1.29
N TRP A 21 -3.94 -8.96 2.03
CA TRP A 21 -5.00 -8.55 2.94
C TRP A 21 -6.31 -8.22 2.22
N ILE A 22 -6.25 -7.48 1.10
CA ILE A 22 -7.40 -7.16 0.24
C ILE A 22 -8.08 -8.44 -0.26
N VAL A 23 -7.31 -9.35 -0.86
CA VAL A 23 -7.84 -10.61 -1.42
C VAL A 23 -8.43 -11.49 -0.32
N HIS A 24 -7.72 -11.66 0.79
CA HIS A 24 -8.17 -12.50 1.91
C HIS A 24 -9.50 -12.04 2.51
N HIS A 25 -9.76 -10.73 2.55
CA HIS A 25 -10.96 -10.17 3.15
C HIS A 25 -12.03 -9.75 2.13
N GLY A 26 -11.80 -9.95 0.82
CA GLY A 26 -12.73 -9.53 -0.23
C GLY A 26 -12.99 -8.01 -0.23
N ILE A 27 -11.96 -7.20 0.00
CA ILE A 27 -12.12 -5.75 0.12
C ILE A 27 -12.31 -5.12 -1.27
N GLU A 28 -13.51 -4.61 -1.52
CA GLU A 28 -13.85 -3.90 -2.76
C GLU A 28 -13.60 -2.38 -2.64
N MET A 29 -13.77 -1.82 -1.44
CA MET A 29 -13.56 -0.40 -1.13
C MET A 29 -12.52 -0.25 -0.03
N LEU A 30 -11.35 0.32 -0.38
CA LEU A 30 -10.23 0.50 0.54
C LEU A 30 -10.24 1.92 1.13
N ASN A 31 -10.68 2.05 2.38
CA ASN A 31 -10.51 3.29 3.14
C ASN A 31 -9.06 3.41 3.64
N ILE A 32 -8.47 4.60 3.52
CA ILE A 32 -7.06 4.87 3.84
C ILE A 32 -6.99 6.05 4.81
N ALA A 33 -6.22 5.88 5.87
CA ALA A 33 -5.95 6.92 6.86
C ALA A 33 -4.45 6.98 7.15
N GLY A 34 -3.96 8.16 7.53
CA GLY A 34 -2.56 8.40 7.83
C GLY A 34 -2.36 9.78 8.48
N PRO A 35 -1.12 10.07 8.93
CA PRO A 35 -0.76 11.36 9.49
C PRO A 35 -0.93 12.50 8.48
N ARG A 36 -1.01 13.73 8.97
CA ARG A 36 -1.06 14.92 8.11
C ARG A 36 0.34 15.17 7.52
N ALA A 37 0.42 15.78 6.34
CA ALA A 37 1.71 16.15 5.75
C ALA A 37 2.53 17.11 6.62
N SER A 38 1.88 17.91 7.48
CA SER A 38 2.58 18.72 8.48
C SER A 38 3.33 17.91 9.54
N GLU A 39 2.95 16.66 9.77
CA GLU A 39 3.58 15.73 10.71
C GLU A 39 4.56 14.78 10.01
N ASN A 40 4.26 14.41 8.77
CA ASN A 40 5.15 13.63 7.91
C ASN A 40 5.09 14.16 6.47
N PRO A 41 6.06 14.99 6.04
CA PRO A 41 6.04 15.64 4.72
C PRO A 41 6.01 14.67 3.53
N GLU A 42 6.55 13.46 3.69
CA GLU A 42 6.65 12.46 2.63
C GLU A 42 5.40 11.58 2.50
N ILE A 43 4.45 11.69 3.43
CA ILE A 43 3.33 10.74 3.55
C ILE A 43 2.49 10.63 2.27
N TYR A 44 2.25 11.74 1.58
CA TYR A 44 1.45 11.72 0.36
C TYR A 44 2.17 11.00 -0.78
N ASP A 45 3.47 11.26 -0.96
CA ASP A 45 4.25 10.64 -2.03
C ASP A 45 4.45 9.14 -1.77
N MET A 46 4.82 8.78 -0.54
CA MET A 46 4.97 7.38 -0.12
C MET A 46 3.67 6.59 -0.28
N THR A 47 2.54 7.18 0.16
CA THR A 47 1.22 6.55 0.04
C THR A 47 0.83 6.41 -1.44
N ALA A 48 0.99 7.46 -2.26
CA ALA A 48 0.65 7.41 -3.68
C ALA A 48 1.47 6.38 -4.45
N LYS A 49 2.79 6.29 -4.21
CA LYS A 49 3.66 5.27 -4.80
C LYS A 49 3.23 3.86 -4.41
N THR A 50 2.91 3.66 -3.13
CA THR A 50 2.46 2.36 -2.61
C THR A 50 1.13 1.96 -3.24
N LEU A 51 0.15 2.87 -3.31
CA LEU A 51 -1.15 2.59 -3.92
C LEU A 51 -1.04 2.33 -5.42
N LYS A 52 -0.21 3.09 -6.15
CA LYS A 52 0.07 2.81 -7.57
C LYS A 52 0.64 1.41 -7.75
N ALA A 53 1.52 0.96 -6.86
CA ALA A 53 2.07 -0.39 -6.91
C ALA A 53 1.06 -1.47 -6.49
N VAL A 54 0.18 -1.20 -5.52
CA VAL A 54 -0.90 -2.11 -5.10
C VAL A 54 -1.92 -2.29 -6.22
N LEU A 55 -2.39 -1.19 -6.82
CA LEU A 55 -3.46 -1.15 -7.83
C LEU A 55 -2.96 -1.41 -9.25
N GLY A 56 -1.68 -1.13 -9.53
CA GLY A 56 -1.07 -1.36 -10.82
C GLY A 56 -1.11 -2.84 -11.18
N LYS A 57 -1.32 -3.17 -12.45
CA LYS A 57 -1.27 -4.57 -12.89
C LYS A 57 0.12 -5.12 -12.56
N ALA A 58 0.17 -6.25 -11.85
CA ALA A 58 1.33 -7.11 -12.00
C ALA A 58 1.31 -7.53 -13.48
N GLU A 59 2.27 -7.09 -14.28
CA GLU A 59 2.75 -8.00 -15.31
C GLU A 59 3.36 -9.17 -14.54
N MET A 60 2.49 -10.14 -14.25
CA MET A 60 2.90 -11.49 -13.99
C MET A 60 3.45 -11.99 -15.31
N ARG A 61 4.71 -11.65 -15.59
CA ARG A 61 5.52 -12.37 -16.57
C ARG A 61 5.67 -13.77 -16.00
N SER A 62 4.77 -14.64 -16.43
CA SER A 62 4.95 -16.07 -16.42
C SER A 62 6.18 -16.37 -17.28
N PHE A 63 7.30 -16.77 -16.68
CA PHE A 63 8.28 -17.72 -17.22
C PHE A 63 9.05 -18.32 -16.05
#